data_AF-A0A7Y2E3G1-F1
#
_entry.id   AF-A0A7Y2E3G1-F1
#
_cell.length_a   1.000
_cell.length_b   1.000
_cell.length_c   1.000
_cell.angle_alpha   90.00
_cell.angle_beta   90.00
_cell.angle_gamma   90.00
#
_symmetry.space_group_name_H-M   'P 1'
#
loop_
_entity.id
_entity.type
_entity.pdbx_description
1 polymer ?
#
loop_
_entity_poly.entity_id
_entity_poly.type
_entity_poly.pdbx_seq_one_letter_code
_entity_poly.pdbx_strand_id
1 'polypeptide(L)'
;AALTPCPWLYTDLGQRRVPDPTAIPADHPYADWLATYADPGFVTYTNELLAILQRLADSHAEEWHAPAIDAFVVSVRYEWMFWEQAWSEQSWPV
;
A
#
# COMPACT_ATOMS: atom_id res chain seq x y z
N ALA A 1 0.63 -12.55 1.54
CA ALA A 1 1.77 -11.64 1.69
C ALA A 1 1.99 -10.74 0.47
N ALA A 2 2.03 -11.23 -0.77
CA ALA A 2 2.24 -10.36 -1.95
C ALA A 2 1.14 -9.30 -2.19
N LEU A 3 -0.10 -9.56 -1.76
CA LEU A 3 -1.23 -8.65 -1.99
C LEU A 3 -1.38 -7.54 -0.94
N THR A 4 -0.82 -7.73 0.26
CA THR A 4 -1.01 -6.81 1.39
C THR A 4 -0.25 -5.48 1.29
N PRO A 5 0.93 -5.39 0.65
CA PRO A 5 1.66 -4.13 0.54
C PRO A 5 0.90 -3.00 -0.13
N CYS A 6 0.10 -3.30 -1.17
CA CYS A 6 -0.65 -2.29 -1.92
C CYS A 6 -1.61 -1.49 -1.01
N PRO A 7 -2.65 -2.09 -0.40
CA PRO A 7 -3.57 -1.34 0.45
C PRO A 7 -2.88 -0.79 1.71
N TRP A 8 -1.85 -1.48 2.23
CA TRP A 8 -1.10 -1.01 3.41
C TRP A 8 -0.33 0.28 3.15
N LEU A 9 0.47 0.33 2.07
CA LEU A 9 1.29 1.51 1.73
C LEU A 9 0.41 2.72 1.41
N TYR A 10 -0.69 2.52 0.69
CA TYR A 10 -1.58 3.62 0.34
C TYR A 10 -2.35 4.13 1.55
N THR A 11 -2.82 3.23 2.43
CA THR A 11 -3.42 3.63 3.72
C THR A 11 -2.44 4.46 4.55
N ASP A 12 -1.19 4.01 4.67
CA ASP A 12 -0.13 4.73 5.38
C ASP A 12 0.13 6.12 4.77
N LEU A 13 0.17 6.22 3.44
CA LEU A 13 0.30 7.49 2.73
C LEU A 13 -0.87 8.44 3.03
N GLY A 14 -2.11 7.96 2.89
CA GLY A 14 -3.32 8.75 3.13
C GLY A 14 -3.37 9.25 4.58
N GLN A 15 -3.14 8.37 5.55
CA GLN A 15 -3.14 8.69 6.97
C GLN A 15 -2.03 9.67 7.38
N ARG A 16 -0.87 9.65 6.72
CA ARG A 16 0.22 10.61 7.00
C ARG A 16 0.03 11.96 6.32
N ARG A 17 -0.65 12.02 5.16
CA ARG A 17 -0.78 13.24 4.34
C ARG A 17 -2.06 14.02 4.61
N VAL A 18 -3.20 13.35 4.84
CA VAL A 18 -4.49 14.03 5.03
C VAL A 18 -4.57 14.89 6.30
N PRO A 19 -3.96 14.52 7.44
CA PRO A 19 -3.96 15.38 8.63
C PRO A 19 -3.13 16.66 8.49
N ASP A 20 -2.32 16.79 7.44
CA ASP A 20 -1.54 18.00 7.16
C ASP A 20 -2.37 18.95 6.26
N PRO A 21 -2.94 20.04 6.82
CA PRO A 21 -3.76 20.98 6.06
C PRO A 21 -2.97 21.78 5.02
N THR A 22 -1.63 21.67 5.01
CA THR A 22 -0.76 22.23 3.98
C THR A 22 -0.42 21.24 2.86
N ALA A 23 -0.77 19.95 3.03
CA ALA A 23 -0.37 18.92 2.09
C ALA A 23 -0.98 19.17 0.71
N ILE A 24 -2.31 19.34 0.62
CA ILE A 24 -2.98 19.61 -0.66
C ILE A 24 -4.26 20.46 -0.45
N PRO A 25 -4.48 21.57 -1.21
CA PRO A 25 -5.75 22.29 -1.26
C PRO A 25 -6.94 21.41 -1.69
N ALA A 26 -8.15 21.75 -1.24
CA ALA A 26 -9.36 20.99 -1.55
C ALA A 26 -9.74 20.97 -3.04
N ASP A 27 -9.30 21.97 -3.81
CA ASP A 27 -9.52 22.09 -5.26
C ASP A 27 -8.39 21.48 -6.10
N HIS A 28 -7.41 20.83 -5.47
CA HIS A 28 -6.30 20.20 -6.18
C HIS A 28 -6.76 18.91 -6.88
N PRO A 29 -6.25 18.60 -8.09
CA PRO A 29 -6.63 17.41 -8.86
C PRO A 29 -6.35 16.04 -8.19
N TYR A 30 -5.67 16.02 -7.04
CA TYR A 30 -5.32 14.79 -6.30
C TYR A 30 -5.96 14.73 -4.91
N ALA A 31 -6.79 15.72 -4.54
CA ALA A 31 -7.42 15.77 -3.22
C ALA A 31 -8.31 14.54 -2.97
N ASP A 32 -9.18 14.20 -3.93
CA ASP A 32 -10.06 13.04 -3.85
C ASP A 32 -9.28 11.72 -3.79
N TRP A 33 -8.17 11.64 -4.52
CA TRP A 33 -7.30 10.48 -4.52
C TRP A 33 -6.67 10.25 -3.14
N LEU A 34 -6.13 11.30 -2.51
CA LEU A 34 -5.63 11.18 -1.13
C LEU A 34 -6.73 10.87 -0.12
N ALA A 35 -7.90 11.51 -0.25
CA ALA A 35 -9.03 11.29 0.65
C ALA A 35 -9.49 9.82 0.61
N THR A 36 -9.45 9.18 -0.56
CA THR A 36 -9.80 7.76 -0.73
C THR A 36 -8.94 6.86 0.16
N TYR A 37 -7.64 7.11 0.26
CA TYR A 37 -6.75 6.24 1.05
C TYR A 37 -6.67 6.61 2.54
N ALA A 38 -7.22 7.77 2.93
CA ALA A 38 -7.46 8.10 4.33
C ALA A 38 -8.87 7.70 4.81
N ASP A 39 -9.73 7.21 3.91
CA ASP A 39 -11.10 6.82 4.22
C ASP A 39 -11.13 5.74 5.31
N PRO A 40 -11.94 5.91 6.38
CA PRO A 40 -12.05 4.92 7.45
C PRO A 40 -12.46 3.52 6.97
N GLY A 41 -13.26 3.41 5.91
CA GLY A 41 -13.64 2.14 5.29
C GLY A 41 -12.44 1.45 4.63
N PHE A 42 -11.61 2.20 3.89
CA PHE A 42 -10.38 1.67 3.30
C PHE A 42 -9.36 1.24 4.36
N VAL A 43 -9.21 2.03 5.44
CA VAL A 43 -8.39 1.69 6.60
C VAL A 43 -8.86 0.38 7.25
N THR A 44 -10.17 0.25 7.45
CA THR A 44 -10.77 -0.95 8.06
C THR A 44 -10.51 -2.19 7.20
N TYR A 45 -10.78 -2.09 5.89
CA TYR A 45 -10.47 -3.15 4.92
C TYR A 45 -8.99 -3.58 4.97
N THR A 46 -8.08 -2.61 5.00
CA THR A 46 -6.64 -2.87 5.06
C THR A 46 -6.25 -3.61 6.34
N ASN A 47 -6.78 -3.17 7.49
CA ASN A 47 -6.53 -3.82 8.77
C ASN A 47 -7.09 -5.25 8.82
N GLU A 48 -8.26 -5.51 8.23
CA GLU A 48 -8.83 -6.85 8.12
C GLU A 48 -7.94 -7.77 7.27
N LEU A 49 -7.42 -7.25 6.15
CA LEU A 49 -6.51 -7.99 5.28
C LEU A 49 -5.19 -8.34 6.00
N LEU A 50 -4.62 -7.40 6.76
CA LEU A 50 -3.44 -7.64 7.57
C LEU A 50 -3.71 -8.64 8.70
N ALA A 51 -4.88 -8.59 9.33
CA ALA A 51 -5.28 -9.56 10.35
C ALA A 51 -5.43 -10.96 9.76
N ILE A 52 -5.92 -11.11 8.53
CA ILE A 52 -5.95 -12.39 7.81
C ILE A 52 -4.52 -12.90 7.58
N LEU A 53 -3.62 -12.03 7.10
CA LEU A 53 -2.21 -12.41 6.90
C LEU A 53 -1.56 -12.87 8.20
N GLN A 54 -1.77 -12.14 9.31
CA GLN A 54 -1.23 -12.50 10.61
C GLN A 54 -1.73 -13.87 11.08
N ARG A 55 -3.05 -14.12 11.00
CA ARG A 55 -3.61 -15.44 11.36
C ARG A 55 -3.03 -16.58 10.53
N LEU A 56 -2.78 -16.34 9.24
CA LEU A 56 -2.12 -17.32 8.38
C LEU A 56 -0.67 -17.55 8.80
N ALA A 57 0.08 -16.50 9.10
CA ALA A 57 1.45 -16.61 9.60
C ALA A 57 1.52 -17.40 10.93
N ASP A 58 0.60 -17.15 11.86
CA ASP A 58 0.55 -17.81 13.16
C ASP A 58 0.18 -19.30 13.08
N SER A 59 -0.56 -19.70 12.03
CA SER A 59 -1.10 -21.06 11.86
C SER A 59 -0.26 -21.97 10.96
N HIS A 60 0.76 -21.42 10.28
CA HIS A 60 1.64 -22.19 9.41
C HIS A 60 3.02 -22.41 10.06
N ALA A 61 3.71 -23.46 9.61
CA ALA A 61 5.07 -23.72 10.03
C ALA A 61 6.01 -22.55 9.65
N GLU A 62 7.03 -22.34 10.48
CA GLU A 62 7.99 -21.22 10.35
C GLU A 62 8.72 -21.21 8.99
N GLU A 63 8.84 -22.38 8.35
CA GLU A 63 9.38 -22.52 6.97
C GLU A 63 8.64 -21.66 5.93
N TRP A 64 7.37 -21.30 6.18
CA TRP A 64 6.56 -20.45 5.30
C TRP A 64 6.73 -18.96 5.56
N HIS A 65 7.37 -18.57 6.66
CA HIS A 65 7.53 -17.17 7.04
C HIS A 65 8.50 -16.44 6.13
N ALA A 66 9.68 -17.04 5.85
CA ALA A 66 10.68 -16.40 4.99
C ALA A 66 10.15 -16.16 3.56
N PRO A 67 9.52 -17.15 2.88
CA PRO A 67 8.89 -16.91 1.58
C PRO A 67 7.78 -15.85 1.61
N ALA A 68 7.00 -15.79 2.69
CA ALA A 68 5.97 -14.77 2.86
C ALA A 68 6.57 -13.36 3.00
N ILE A 69 7.64 -13.21 3.78
CA ILE A 69 8.38 -11.95 3.93
C ILE A 69 8.96 -11.53 2.58
N ASP A 70 9.60 -12.44 1.85
CA ASP A 70 10.16 -12.14 0.52
C ASP A 70 9.09 -11.66 -0.45
N ALA A 71 7.94 -12.35 -0.49
CA ALA A 71 6.81 -11.95 -1.33
C ALA A 71 6.27 -10.56 -0.96
N PHE A 72 6.21 -10.23 0.33
CA PHE A 72 5.82 -8.90 0.80
C PHE A 72 6.83 -7.83 0.35
N VAL A 73 8.13 -8.06 0.58
CA VAL A 73 9.20 -7.12 0.22
C VAL A 73 9.26 -6.89 -1.29
N VAL A 74 9.11 -7.94 -2.10
CA VAL A 74 9.07 -7.84 -3.56
C VAL A 74 7.89 -6.98 -4.00
N SER A 75 6.70 -7.17 -3.42
CA SER A 75 5.55 -6.34 -3.73
C SER A 75 5.74 -4.88 -3.31
N VAL A 76 6.38 -4.59 -2.17
CA VAL A 76 6.75 -3.20 -1.80
C VAL A 76 7.69 -2.57 -2.84
N ARG A 77 8.66 -3.32 -3.35
CA ARG A 77 9.55 -2.84 -4.42
C ARG A 77 8.77 -2.55 -5.70
N TYR A 78 7.82 -3.41 -6.06
CA TYR A 78 6.96 -3.18 -7.22
C TYR A 78 6.05 -1.96 -7.05
N GLU A 79 5.55 -1.68 -5.85
CA GLU A 79 4.81 -0.43 -5.58
C GLU A 79 5.69 0.80 -5.76
N TRP A 80 6.94 0.76 -5.28
CA TRP A 80 7.90 1.84 -5.57
C TRP A 80 8.16 2.00 -7.07
N MET A 81 8.37 0.89 -7.80
CA MET A 81 8.53 0.90 -9.25
C MET A 81 7.26 1.40 -9.96
N PHE A 82 6.08 1.13 -9.42
CA PHE A 82 4.80 1.61 -9.95
C PHE A 82 4.70 3.15 -9.88
N TRP A 83 5.24 3.76 -8.82
CA TRP A 83 5.37 5.20 -8.74
C TRP A 83 6.42 5.74 -9.72
N GLU A 84 7.59 5.09 -9.78
CA GLU A 84 8.68 5.51 -10.64
C GLU A 84 8.31 5.43 -12.13
N GLN A 85 7.60 4.39 -12.58
CA GLN A 85 7.19 4.25 -13.98
C GLN A 85 6.24 5.37 -14.41
N ALA A 86 5.35 5.83 -13.53
CA ALA A 86 4.42 6.92 -13.83
C ALA A 86 5.16 8.26 -13.86
N TRP A 87 6.12 8.46 -12.94
CA TRP A 87 6.92 9.66 -12.86
C TRP A 87 7.89 9.83 -14.04
N SER A 88 8.53 8.73 -14.45
CA SER A 88 9.49 8.70 -15.57
C SER A 88 8.83 8.48 -16.93
N GLU A 89 7.50 8.33 -16.98
CA GLU A 89 6.73 7.97 -18.17
C GLU A 89 7.33 6.75 -18.89
N GLN A 90 7.68 5.72 -18.09
CA GLN A 90 8.42 4.56 -18.57
C GLN A 90 7.70 3.89 -19.75
N SER A 91 8.44 3.71 -20.84
CA SER A 91 7.99 2.93 -21.99
C SER A 91 8.54 1.51 -21.92
N TRP A 92 7.89 0.61 -22.67
CA TRP A 92 8.48 -0.69 -22.95
C TRP A 92 9.81 -0.49 -23.70
N PRO A 93 10.86 -1.27 -23.38
CA PRO A 93 12.18 -1.13 -24.00
C PRO A 93 12.27 -1.78 -25.39
N VAL A 94 11.13 -1.96 -26.09
CA VAL A 94 11.00 -2.68 -27.38
C VAL A 94 10.17 -1.90 -28.38
#